data_AF-A0A2S7ADR3-F1
#
_entry.id   AF-A0A2S7ADR3-F1
#
_cell.length_a   1.000
_cell.length_b   1.000
_cell.length_c   1.000
_cell.angle_alpha   90.00
_cell.angle_beta   90.00
_cell.angle_gamma   90.00
#
_symmetry.space_group_name_H-M   'P 1'
#
loop_
_entity.id
_entity.type
_entity.pdbx_description
1 polymer ?
#
loop_
_entity_poly.entity_id
_entity_poly.type
_entity_poly.pdbx_seq_one_letter_code
_entity_poly.pdbx_strand_id
1 'polypeptide(L)'
;MKPAPVTLPAHCAQRVSPEIAMRIVGVGDTALLAKPLLGLIASRECPGHVFLETLELVPQWVQAGRAVVSGFHSPLEQQALKSLLRRRGRAVKVLARGITDYRPTPEESEPLAAGRMLVISACPPVVTRTTRATALARNQLVLALAAESVVPFVSDDSPLRTLMREVT
;
A
#
# COMPACT_ATOMS: atom_id res chain seq x y z
N MET A 1 2.18 16.40 -10.41
CA MET A 1 1.87 15.26 -11.30
C MET A 1 0.36 15.05 -11.28
N LYS A 2 -0.29 14.92 -12.44
CA LYS A 2 -1.76 14.76 -12.53
C LYS A 2 -2.14 13.28 -12.36
N PRO A 3 -3.10 12.93 -11.48
CA PRO A 3 -3.59 11.55 -11.39
C PRO A 3 -4.21 11.09 -12.70
N ALA A 4 -3.98 9.83 -13.06
CA ALA A 4 -4.53 9.19 -14.25
C ALA A 4 -5.21 7.85 -13.88
N PRO A 5 -6.16 7.35 -14.69
CA PRO A 5 -6.70 6.00 -14.52
C PRO A 5 -5.57 4.96 -14.53
N VAL A 6 -5.71 3.93 -13.69
CA VAL A 6 -4.75 2.83 -13.58
C VAL A 6 -5.42 1.53 -13.98
N THR A 7 -4.92 0.90 -15.04
CA THR A 7 -5.36 -0.43 -15.45
C THR A 7 -4.64 -1.50 -14.64
N LEU A 8 -5.39 -2.35 -13.95
CA LEU A 8 -4.81 -3.47 -13.21
C LEU A 8 -4.43 -4.62 -14.16
N PRO A 9 -3.23 -5.21 -14.03
CA PRO A 9 -2.89 -6.46 -14.70
C PRO A 9 -3.79 -7.61 -14.23
N ALA A 10 -3.96 -8.64 -15.07
CA ALA A 10 -4.91 -9.75 -14.82
C ALA A 10 -4.76 -10.40 -13.43
N HIS A 11 -3.51 -10.63 -12.99
CA HIS A 11 -3.23 -11.26 -11.69
C HIS A 11 -3.63 -10.39 -10.47
N CYS A 12 -3.78 -9.08 -10.66
CA CYS A 12 -4.35 -8.15 -9.69
C CYS A 12 -5.87 -8.05 -9.89
N ALA A 13 -6.32 -7.86 -11.14
CA ALA A 13 -7.72 -7.66 -11.49
C ALA A 13 -8.62 -8.83 -11.06
N GLN A 14 -8.15 -10.08 -11.14
CA GLN A 14 -8.93 -11.26 -10.75
C GLN A 14 -9.28 -11.30 -9.24
N ARG A 15 -8.61 -10.51 -8.41
CA ARG A 15 -8.82 -10.44 -6.94
C ARG A 15 -9.50 -9.16 -6.50
N VAL A 16 -9.75 -8.23 -7.42
CA VAL A 16 -10.37 -6.93 -7.16
C VAL A 16 -11.70 -6.90 -7.90
N SER A 17 -12.78 -6.44 -7.25
CA SER A 17 -14.06 -6.34 -7.94
C SER A 17 -13.96 -5.39 -9.15
N PRO A 18 -14.65 -5.67 -10.28
CA PRO A 18 -14.58 -4.83 -11.47
C PRO A 18 -14.92 -3.36 -11.18
N GLU A 19 -15.90 -3.12 -10.32
CA GLU A 19 -16.31 -1.77 -9.88
C GLU A 19 -15.17 -1.01 -9.19
N ILE A 20 -14.42 -1.67 -8.31
CA ILE A 20 -13.27 -1.06 -7.64
C ILE A 20 -12.15 -0.84 -8.65
N ALA A 21 -11.85 -1.83 -9.50
CA ALA A 21 -10.79 -1.76 -10.49
C ALA A 21 -10.98 -0.58 -11.47
N MET A 22 -12.21 -0.35 -11.94
CA MET A 22 -12.55 0.77 -12.84
C MET A 22 -12.37 2.16 -12.20
N ARG A 23 -12.32 2.23 -10.86
CA ARG A 23 -12.21 3.48 -10.11
C ARG A 23 -10.78 3.81 -9.68
N ILE A 24 -9.82 2.93 -9.95
CA ILE A 24 -8.44 3.15 -9.52
C ILE A 24 -7.81 4.25 -10.37
N VAL A 25 -7.37 5.29 -9.68
CA VAL A 25 -6.58 6.37 -10.22
C VAL A 25 -5.26 6.45 -9.47
N GLY A 26 -4.21 6.91 -10.13
CA GLY A 26 -2.87 6.90 -9.56
C GLY A 26 -1.90 7.88 -10.20
N VAL A 27 -0.74 7.97 -9.57
CA VAL A 27 0.39 8.81 -10.00
C VAL A 27 1.70 8.08 -9.71
N GLY A 28 2.64 8.15 -10.65
CA GLY A 28 3.89 7.38 -10.60
C GLY A 28 3.87 6.23 -11.61
N ASP A 29 4.68 5.21 -11.37
CA ASP A 29 4.92 4.14 -12.35
C ASP A 29 3.97 2.95 -12.19
N THR A 30 3.05 2.79 -13.14
CA THR A 30 2.11 1.67 -13.16
C THR A 30 2.76 0.33 -13.51
N ALA A 31 3.96 0.32 -14.09
CA ALA A 31 4.72 -0.90 -14.37
C ALA A 31 5.08 -1.68 -13.10
N LEU A 32 5.05 -1.02 -11.93
CA LEU A 32 5.20 -1.68 -10.63
C LEU A 32 4.13 -2.75 -10.37
N LEU A 33 2.92 -2.58 -10.93
CA LEU A 33 1.82 -3.53 -10.79
C LEU A 33 1.98 -4.77 -11.68
N ALA A 34 2.92 -4.75 -12.64
CA ALA A 34 3.11 -5.86 -13.57
C ALA A 34 3.73 -7.11 -12.91
N LYS A 35 4.38 -6.93 -11.75
CA LYS A 35 4.98 -8.01 -10.97
C LYS A 35 4.17 -8.28 -9.70
N PRO A 36 4.22 -9.52 -9.17
CA PRO A 36 3.61 -9.85 -7.88
C PRO A 36 4.04 -8.89 -6.78
N LEU A 37 3.05 -8.28 -6.12
CA LEU A 37 3.25 -7.32 -5.04
C LEU A 37 3.32 -8.03 -3.68
N LEU A 38 4.19 -7.53 -2.80
CA LEU A 38 4.20 -7.91 -1.39
C LEU A 38 3.33 -6.93 -0.60
N GLY A 39 2.23 -7.40 -0.04
CA GLY A 39 1.37 -6.62 0.85
C GLY A 39 2.01 -6.44 2.21
N LEU A 40 1.97 -5.22 2.75
CA LEU A 40 2.32 -4.94 4.15
C LEU A 40 1.15 -4.22 4.81
N ILE A 41 0.54 -4.87 5.81
CA ILE A 41 -0.46 -4.23 6.65
C ILE A 41 -0.16 -4.49 8.12
N ALA A 42 -0.23 -3.47 8.97
CA ALA A 42 -0.09 -3.64 10.42
C ALA A 42 -1.08 -2.76 11.18
N SER A 43 -1.44 -3.21 12.39
CA SER A 43 -2.18 -2.34 13.32
C SER A 43 -1.35 -1.13 13.73
N ARG A 44 -2.03 -0.07 14.17
CA ARG A 44 -1.37 1.18 14.62
C ARG A 44 -0.48 0.94 15.83
N GLU A 45 -0.96 0.14 16.76
CA GLU A 45 -0.20 -0.37 17.90
C GLU A 45 0.54 -1.62 17.44
N CYS A 46 1.84 -1.70 17.76
CA CYS A 46 2.69 -2.84 17.43
C CYS A 46 3.75 -2.99 18.53
N PRO A 47 3.96 -4.19 19.09
CA PRO A 47 5.03 -4.45 20.04
C PRO A 47 6.40 -4.13 19.45
N GLY A 48 7.32 -3.62 20.29
CA GLY A 48 8.65 -3.19 19.84
C GLY A 48 9.47 -4.29 19.16
N HIS A 49 9.39 -5.53 19.63
CA HIS A 49 10.13 -6.64 19.01
C HIS A 49 9.62 -6.95 17.60
N VAL A 50 8.30 -7.08 17.41
CA VAL A 50 7.69 -7.28 16.08
C VAL A 50 8.02 -6.14 15.13
N PHE A 51 8.04 -4.91 15.65
CA PHE A 51 8.42 -3.73 14.89
C PHE A 51 9.85 -3.85 14.34
N LEU A 52 10.81 -4.21 15.19
CA LEU A 52 12.21 -4.35 14.80
C LEU A 52 12.41 -5.51 13.82
N GLU A 53 11.88 -6.69 14.15
CA GLU A 53 11.95 -7.89 13.31
C GLU A 53 11.39 -7.63 11.89
N THR A 54 10.27 -6.92 11.79
CA THR A 54 9.69 -6.57 10.49
C THR A 54 10.62 -5.65 9.69
N LEU A 55 11.26 -4.67 10.34
CA LEU A 55 12.16 -3.74 9.65
C LEU A 55 13.45 -4.42 9.17
N GLU A 56 13.88 -5.49 9.82
CA GLU A 56 15.01 -6.33 9.39
C GLU A 56 14.73 -7.10 8.09
N LEU A 57 13.45 -7.30 7.74
CA LEU A 57 13.05 -7.94 6.48
C LEU A 57 13.11 -6.98 5.28
N VAL A 58 13.01 -5.66 5.49
CA VAL A 58 12.96 -4.66 4.40
C VAL A 58 14.17 -4.74 3.46
N PRO A 59 15.43 -4.88 3.92
CA PRO A 59 16.57 -5.07 3.04
C PRO A 59 16.43 -6.30 2.13
N GLN A 60 15.86 -7.39 2.64
CA GLN A 60 15.67 -8.63 1.87
C GLN A 60 14.63 -8.43 0.77
N TRP A 61 13.54 -7.70 1.06
CA TRP A 61 12.54 -7.35 0.05
C TRP A 61 13.13 -6.51 -1.08
N VAL A 62 14.01 -5.56 -0.74
CA VAL A 62 14.73 -4.74 -1.73
C VAL A 62 15.67 -5.59 -2.58
N GLN A 63 16.49 -6.44 -1.95
CA GLN A 63 17.42 -7.33 -2.65
C GLN A 63 16.68 -8.29 -3.60
N ALA A 64 15.53 -8.82 -3.18
CA ALA A 64 14.65 -9.64 -4.01
C ALA A 64 13.88 -8.85 -5.08
N GLY A 65 14.05 -7.52 -5.13
CA GLY A 65 13.40 -6.65 -6.11
C GLY A 65 11.89 -6.54 -5.96
N ARG A 66 11.34 -6.90 -4.80
CA ARG A 66 9.90 -6.93 -4.50
C ARG A 66 9.34 -5.51 -4.48
N ALA A 67 8.15 -5.33 -5.06
CA ALA A 67 7.38 -4.10 -4.92
C ALA A 67 6.43 -4.25 -3.73
N VAL A 68 6.53 -3.35 -2.75
CA VAL A 68 5.73 -3.41 -1.51
C VAL A 68 4.48 -2.55 -1.67
N VAL A 69 3.30 -3.16 -1.51
CA VAL A 69 2.01 -2.46 -1.51
C VAL A 69 1.47 -2.30 -0.08
N SER A 70 1.12 -1.08 0.29
CA SER A 70 0.56 -0.74 1.61
C SER A 70 -0.14 0.60 1.54
N GLY A 71 -0.87 1.00 2.57
CA GLY A 71 -1.28 2.40 2.72
C GLY A 71 -0.36 3.23 3.62
N PHE A 72 0.68 2.62 4.21
CA PHE A 72 1.73 3.32 4.96
C PHE A 72 1.18 4.27 6.03
N HIS A 73 0.21 3.79 6.81
CA HIS A 73 -0.46 4.57 7.84
C HIS A 73 0.04 4.22 9.25
N SER A 74 0.25 2.95 9.58
CA SER A 74 0.77 2.61 10.92
C SER A 74 2.22 3.07 11.07
N PRO A 75 2.71 3.32 12.31
CA PRO A 75 4.11 3.68 12.55
C PRO A 75 5.09 2.67 11.92
N LEU A 76 4.76 1.38 11.99
CA LEU A 76 5.56 0.32 11.38
C LEU A 76 5.57 0.43 9.86
N GLU A 77 4.40 0.54 9.22
CA GLU A 77 4.32 0.67 7.77
C GLU A 77 5.07 1.92 7.28
N GLN A 78 4.97 3.05 8.00
CA GLN A 78 5.68 4.28 7.67
C GLN A 78 7.21 4.11 7.74
N GLN A 79 7.74 3.44 8.77
CA GLN A 79 9.18 3.17 8.83
C GLN A 79 9.62 2.17 7.76
N ALA A 80 8.79 1.19 7.42
CA ALA A 80 9.06 0.29 6.31
C ALA A 80 9.15 1.05 4.99
N LEU A 81 8.23 1.99 4.72
CA LEU A 81 8.32 2.88 3.54
C LEU A 81 9.62 3.67 3.53
N LYS A 82 9.97 4.33 4.65
CA LYS A 82 11.21 5.12 4.74
C LYS A 82 12.46 4.28 4.45
N SER A 83 12.56 3.10 5.06
CA SER A 83 13.68 2.16 4.84
C SER A 83 13.71 1.69 3.39
N LEU A 84 12.56 1.33 2.82
CA LEU A 84 12.41 0.90 1.44
C LEU A 84 12.87 1.98 0.45
N LEU A 85 12.40 3.22 0.60
CA LEU A 85 12.74 4.33 -0.30
C LEU A 85 14.23 4.70 -0.22
N ARG A 86 14.81 4.76 0.99
CA ARG A 86 16.25 5.02 1.19
C ARG A 86 17.14 3.96 0.54
N ARG A 87 16.66 2.73 0.43
CA ARG A 87 17.37 1.60 -0.19
C ARG A 87 17.08 1.46 -1.68
N ARG A 88 16.46 2.47 -2.31
CA ARG A 88 16.02 2.43 -3.72
C ARG A 88 15.04 1.30 -4.04
N GLY A 89 14.28 0.85 -3.05
CA GLY A 89 13.19 -0.11 -3.20
C GLY A 89 12.00 0.46 -3.99
N ARG A 90 11.01 -0.42 -4.23
CA ARG A 90 9.80 -0.12 -5.01
C ARG A 90 8.56 -0.14 -4.13
N ALA A 91 7.74 0.90 -4.19
CA ALA A 91 6.57 1.06 -3.33
C ALA A 91 5.29 1.37 -4.12
N VAL A 92 4.19 0.73 -3.71
CA VAL A 92 2.83 1.07 -4.14
C VAL A 92 2.05 1.55 -2.92
N LYS A 93 1.74 2.84 -2.85
CA LYS A 93 1.01 3.47 -1.75
C LYS A 93 -0.48 3.58 -2.10
N VAL A 94 -1.33 2.94 -1.31
CA VAL A 94 -2.79 2.98 -1.48
C VAL A 94 -3.40 3.98 -0.50
N LEU A 95 -4.05 5.02 -1.01
CA LEU A 95 -4.69 6.04 -0.20
C LEU A 95 -6.07 5.60 0.28
N ALA A 96 -6.42 5.99 1.51
CA ALA A 96 -7.76 5.83 2.09
C ALA A 96 -8.64 7.08 1.87
N ARG A 97 -8.36 7.85 0.83
CA ARG A 97 -9.05 9.08 0.43
C ARG A 97 -8.83 9.34 -1.06
N GLY A 98 -9.62 10.22 -1.67
CA GLY A 98 -9.43 10.66 -3.05
C GLY A 98 -8.03 11.23 -3.29
N ILE A 99 -7.53 11.06 -4.52
CA ILE A 99 -6.14 11.43 -4.89
C ILE A 99 -5.99 12.88 -5.32
N THR A 100 -7.08 13.63 -5.48
CA THR A 100 -7.09 15.00 -6.05
C THR A 100 -6.10 15.94 -5.38
N ASP A 101 -6.05 15.92 -4.04
CA ASP A 101 -5.15 16.77 -3.23
C ASP A 101 -3.93 16.00 -2.72
N TYR A 102 -3.51 14.96 -3.45
CA TYR A 102 -2.29 14.25 -3.10
C TYR A 102 -1.07 15.11 -3.43
N ARG A 103 -0.27 15.40 -2.40
CA ARG A 103 1.02 16.07 -2.50
C ARG A 103 2.09 15.10 -2.04
N PRO A 104 3.06 14.73 -2.91
CA PRO A 104 4.20 13.93 -2.49
C PRO A 104 4.95 14.60 -1.35
N THR A 105 5.34 13.81 -0.35
CA THR A 105 6.31 14.28 0.64
C THR A 105 7.70 14.42 0.01
N PRO A 106 8.64 15.15 0.61
CA PRO A 106 10.01 15.24 0.10
C PRO A 106 10.67 13.88 -0.13
N GLU A 107 10.37 12.89 0.73
CA GLU A 107 10.89 11.51 0.62
C GLU A 107 10.26 10.74 -0.56
N GLU A 108 9.06 11.11 -1.01
CA GLU A 108 8.33 10.45 -2.11
C GLU A 108 8.64 11.07 -3.48
N SER A 109 9.08 12.33 -3.54
CA SER A 109 9.30 13.05 -4.79
C SER A 109 10.30 12.38 -5.72
N GLU A 110 11.49 12.01 -5.23
CA GLU A 110 12.51 11.35 -6.05
C GLU A 110 12.09 9.93 -6.46
N PRO A 111 11.56 9.07 -5.57
CA PRO A 111 11.07 7.75 -5.98
C PRO A 111 9.96 7.78 -7.02
N LEU A 112 9.05 8.77 -6.95
CA LEU A 112 8.02 8.98 -7.97
C LEU A 112 8.63 9.38 -9.31
N ALA A 113 9.60 10.30 -9.31
CA ALA A 113 10.29 10.72 -10.53
C ALA A 113 11.14 9.60 -11.15
N ALA A 114 11.74 8.74 -10.31
CA ALA A 114 12.60 7.64 -10.72
C ALA A 114 11.82 6.36 -11.12
N GLY A 115 10.49 6.39 -11.16
CA GLY A 115 9.67 5.22 -11.51
C GLY A 115 9.72 4.08 -10.47
N ARG A 116 10.08 4.40 -9.22
CA ARG A 116 10.15 3.42 -8.12
C ARG A 116 8.96 3.51 -7.17
N MET A 117 8.07 4.46 -7.40
CA MET A 117 6.87 4.62 -6.59
C MET A 117 5.63 4.81 -7.45
N LEU A 118 4.53 4.25 -6.96
CA LEU A 118 3.19 4.47 -7.46
C LEU A 118 2.30 4.80 -6.26
N VAL A 119 1.49 5.85 -6.38
CA VAL A 119 0.43 6.15 -5.41
C VAL A 119 -0.91 5.97 -6.11
N ILE A 120 -1.80 5.17 -5.53
CA ILE A 120 -3.13 4.89 -6.07
C ILE A 120 -4.23 5.20 -5.06
N SER A 121 -5.44 5.40 -5.57
CA SER A 121 -6.67 5.45 -4.78
C SER A 121 -7.84 4.90 -5.58
N ALA A 122 -8.73 4.15 -4.92
CA ALA A 122 -10.06 3.80 -5.44
C ALA A 122 -11.18 4.64 -4.78
N CYS A 123 -10.83 5.54 -3.86
CA CYS A 123 -11.79 6.41 -3.19
C CYS A 123 -12.24 7.51 -4.16
N PRO A 124 -13.54 7.87 -4.17
CA PRO A 124 -14.01 8.95 -5.02
C PRO A 124 -13.35 10.29 -4.62
N PRO A 125 -13.19 11.25 -5.56
CA PRO A 125 -12.57 12.55 -5.31
C PRO A 125 -13.21 13.35 -4.15
N VAL A 126 -14.51 13.16 -3.90
CA VAL A 126 -15.24 13.84 -2.81
C VAL A 126 -14.77 13.43 -1.42
N VAL A 127 -14.14 12.26 -1.28
CA VAL A 127 -13.64 11.77 0.00
C VAL A 127 -12.27 12.39 0.25
N THR A 128 -12.23 13.51 0.98
CA THR A 128 -10.98 14.26 1.22
C THR A 128 -10.24 13.86 2.49
N ARG A 129 -10.89 13.14 3.41
CA ARG A 129 -10.35 12.70 4.70
C ARG A 129 -10.40 11.18 4.86
N THR A 130 -9.40 10.65 5.54
CA THR A 130 -9.35 9.24 5.96
C THR A 130 -10.34 9.01 7.10
N THR A 131 -11.20 8.00 6.97
CA THR A 131 -12.09 7.51 8.03
C THR A 131 -11.79 6.05 8.33
N ARG A 132 -12.38 5.50 9.40
CA ARG A 132 -12.26 4.05 9.69
C ARG A 132 -12.76 3.19 8.53
N ALA A 133 -13.87 3.57 7.90
CA ALA A 133 -14.44 2.84 6.77
C ALA A 133 -13.53 2.90 5.53
N THR A 134 -13.00 4.08 5.19
CA THR A 134 -12.12 4.21 4.01
C THR A 134 -10.75 3.58 4.24
N ALA A 135 -10.25 3.58 5.49
CA ALA A 135 -9.04 2.85 5.86
C ALA A 135 -9.23 1.33 5.74
N LEU A 136 -10.39 0.81 6.12
CA LEU A 136 -10.72 -0.62 5.96
C LEU A 136 -10.83 -1.00 4.48
N ALA A 137 -11.54 -0.21 3.68
CA ALA A 137 -11.65 -0.42 2.23
C ALA A 137 -10.28 -0.35 1.54
N ARG A 138 -9.40 0.57 1.97
CA ARG A 138 -8.01 0.62 1.52
C ARG A 138 -7.25 -0.66 1.88
N ASN A 139 -7.40 -1.17 3.10
CA ASN A 139 -6.72 -2.39 3.52
C ASN A 139 -7.19 -3.60 2.70
N GLN A 140 -8.50 -3.71 2.45
CA GLN A 140 -9.06 -4.72 1.53
C GLN A 140 -8.41 -4.63 0.15
N LEU A 141 -8.29 -3.41 -0.40
CA LEU A 141 -7.62 -3.22 -1.69
C LEU A 141 -6.13 -3.61 -1.66
N VAL A 142 -5.40 -3.27 -0.59
CA VAL A 142 -3.99 -3.68 -0.45
C VAL A 142 -3.85 -5.20 -0.49
N LEU A 143 -4.67 -5.94 0.26
CA LEU A 143 -4.65 -7.41 0.27
C LEU A 143 -5.05 -7.99 -1.10
N ALA A 144 -6.08 -7.41 -1.72
CA ALA A 144 -6.54 -7.83 -3.04
C ALA A 144 -5.49 -7.59 -4.15
N LEU A 145 -4.60 -6.61 -4.00
CA LEU A 145 -3.49 -6.36 -4.93
C LEU A 145 -2.27 -7.24 -4.62
N ALA A 146 -2.04 -7.59 -3.36
CA ALA A 146 -0.86 -8.30 -2.87
C ALA A 146 -0.88 -9.80 -3.21
N ALA A 147 0.10 -10.31 -3.95
CA ALA A 147 0.20 -11.75 -4.21
C ALA A 147 0.53 -12.55 -2.95
N GLU A 148 1.30 -11.94 -2.05
CA GLU A 148 1.63 -12.44 -0.73
C GLU A 148 1.52 -11.28 0.25
N SER A 149 1.15 -11.54 1.50
CA SER A 149 0.99 -10.50 2.52
C SER A 149 1.81 -10.79 3.77
N VAL A 150 2.48 -9.75 4.28
CA VAL A 150 3.11 -9.73 5.59
C VAL A 150 2.22 -8.89 6.50
N VAL A 151 1.68 -9.52 7.54
CA VAL A 151 0.82 -8.89 8.54
C VAL A 151 1.44 -9.12 9.92
N PRO A 152 2.48 -8.33 10.29
CA PRO A 152 3.32 -8.65 11.44
C PRO A 152 2.55 -8.62 12.76
N PHE A 153 1.57 -7.73 12.87
CA PHE A 153 0.80 -7.59 14.10
C PHE A 153 -0.61 -7.04 13.86
N VAL A 154 -1.56 -7.66 14.54
CA VAL A 154 -2.97 -7.24 14.58
C VAL A 154 -3.42 -7.13 16.03
N SER A 155 -3.64 -5.91 16.52
CA SER A 155 -4.14 -5.69 17.88
C SER A 155 -5.55 -6.24 18.07
N ASP A 156 -5.94 -6.50 19.32
CA ASP A 156 -7.22 -7.13 19.65
C ASP A 156 -8.44 -6.34 19.16
N ASP A 157 -8.39 -5.02 19.29
CA ASP A 157 -9.47 -4.12 18.92
C ASP A 157 -9.38 -3.59 17.47
N SER A 158 -8.45 -4.14 16.67
CA SER A 158 -8.21 -3.65 15.33
C SER A 158 -9.31 -4.10 14.35
N PRO A 159 -9.88 -3.19 13.53
CA PRO A 159 -10.78 -3.57 12.43
C PRO A 159 -10.11 -4.52 11.42
N LEU A 160 -8.77 -4.50 11.37
CA LEU A 160 -7.97 -5.40 10.55
C LEU A 160 -8.17 -6.87 10.95
N ARG A 161 -8.53 -7.16 12.21
CA ARG A 161 -8.74 -8.53 12.69
C ARG A 161 -9.89 -9.23 11.98
N THR A 162 -11.02 -8.54 11.81
CA THR A 162 -12.16 -9.09 11.07
C THR A 162 -11.77 -9.35 9.62
N LEU A 163 -11.06 -8.39 9.00
CA LEU A 163 -10.58 -8.52 7.63
C LEU A 163 -9.63 -9.73 7.46
N MET A 164 -8.75 -10.01 8.42
CA MET A 164 -7.85 -11.17 8.35
C MET A 164 -8.58 -12.51 8.44
N ARG A 165 -9.73 -12.57 9.11
CA ARG A 165 -10.57 -13.78 9.17
C ARG A 165 -11.30 -14.07 7.87
N GLU A 166 -11.55 -13.06 7.05
CA GLU A 166 -12.27 -13.20 5.77
C GLU A 166 -11.35 -13.58 4.60
N VAL A 167 -10.03 -13.39 4.76
CA VAL A 167 -9.02 -13.55 3.69
C VAL A 167 -8.19 -14.83 3.85
N THR A 168 -8.32 -15.53 5.00
CA THR A 168 -7.68 -16.83 5.27
C THR A 168 -8.66 -17.97 4.99
#